data_AF-A0A931UXD4-F1
#
_entry.id   AF-A0A931UXD4-F1
#
_cell.length_a   1.000
_cell.length_b   1.000
_cell.length_c   1.000
_cell.angle_alpha   90.00
_cell.angle_beta   90.00
_cell.angle_gamma   90.00
#
_symmetry.space_group_name_H-M   'P 1'
#
loop_
_entity.id
_entity.type
_entity.pdbx_description
1 polymer ?
#
loop_
_entity_poly.entity_id
_entity_poly.type
_entity_poly.pdbx_seq_one_letter_code
_entity_poly.pdbx_strand_id
1 'polypeptide(L)'
;MRAFAGTILFVVVALLGCQQEKSKAEKHAEQLAAEKASASAAAQASAAVVDPKEEQYKAKRKALKDRATAHMAALEKLYVTGSEADRTAFREFFPPTKEGEKEADDTSKEALVAAKNTKMSIKKWEIQDLNFDAAQTTGTTDISVEEQQAGANRCVVYKLDWKELSGSFRRVARRDFRIVPCG
;
A
#
# COMPACT_ATOMS: atom_id res chain seq x y z
N MET A 1 26.84 72.79 26.11
CA MET A 1 26.77 73.91 25.14
C MET A 1 26.30 73.30 23.82
N ARG A 2 25.02 73.43 23.46
CA ARG A 2 24.42 74.50 22.64
C ARG A 2 25.04 74.63 21.22
N ALA A 3 24.30 74.06 20.26
CA ALA A 3 23.84 74.56 18.94
C ALA A 3 24.76 75.38 18.02
N PHE A 4 24.70 75.09 16.71
CA PHE A 4 24.57 75.99 15.53
C PHE A 4 24.39 75.04 14.30
N ALA A 5 23.28 74.97 13.53
CA ALA A 5 22.61 75.92 12.62
C ALA A 5 23.42 76.32 11.36
N GLY A 6 22.88 76.01 10.16
CA GLY A 6 23.12 76.75 8.91
C GLY A 6 23.38 75.92 7.63
N THR A 7 22.39 75.61 6.76
CA THR A 7 21.99 76.26 5.47
C THR A 7 22.98 76.02 4.29
N ILE A 8 22.63 75.44 3.11
CA ILE A 8 22.12 76.03 1.82
C ILE A 8 22.30 74.90 0.74
N LEU A 9 21.29 74.34 0.04
CA LEU A 9 20.62 74.75 -1.23
C LEU A 9 20.94 73.81 -2.44
N PHE A 10 19.86 73.27 -3.03
CA PHE A 10 19.60 72.80 -4.41
C PHE A 10 20.64 72.03 -5.25
N VAL A 11 20.25 70.82 -5.68
CA VAL A 11 20.37 70.39 -7.10
C VAL A 11 19.04 69.76 -7.54
N VAL A 12 18.40 70.40 -8.52
CA VAL A 12 17.30 69.86 -9.32
C VAL A 12 17.89 69.18 -10.53
N VAL A 13 17.58 67.90 -10.76
CA VAL A 13 17.47 67.28 -12.09
C VAL A 13 16.29 66.31 -12.02
N ALA A 14 15.10 66.82 -12.31
CA ALA A 14 14.40 66.55 -13.56
C ALA A 14 13.98 65.07 -13.71
N LEU A 15 12.80 64.77 -13.17
CA LEU A 15 11.93 63.69 -13.65
C LEU A 15 11.62 63.90 -15.14
N LEU A 16 12.19 63.06 -15.99
CA LEU A 16 11.80 62.93 -17.40
C LEU A 16 11.79 61.44 -17.80
N GLY A 17 10.58 60.92 -18.04
CA GLY A 17 10.26 59.75 -18.86
C GLY A 17 10.70 58.38 -18.29
N CYS A 18 9.87 57.37 -18.09
CA CYS A 18 8.60 57.02 -18.74
C CYS A 18 7.70 56.31 -17.72
N GLN A 19 6.62 56.98 -17.31
CA GLN A 19 5.40 56.26 -16.88
C GLN A 19 4.80 55.68 -18.16
N GLN A 20 5.29 54.52 -18.58
CA GLN A 20 4.64 53.78 -19.66
C GLN A 20 3.41 53.14 -19.02
N GLU A 21 2.28 53.85 -19.08
CA GLU A 21 0.98 53.26 -18.79
C GLU A 21 0.85 52.00 -19.64
N LYS A 22 0.85 50.83 -18.97
CA LYS A 22 0.65 49.54 -19.62
C LYS A 22 -0.56 49.61 -20.54
N SER A 23 -0.36 49.22 -21.80
CA SER A 23 -1.40 49.26 -22.82
C SER A 23 -2.59 48.40 -22.40
N LYS A 24 -3.80 48.70 -22.91
CA LYS A 24 -5.00 47.88 -22.66
C LYS A 24 -4.77 46.38 -22.94
N ALA A 25 -3.88 46.07 -23.88
CA ALA A 25 -3.47 44.69 -24.19
C ALA A 25 -2.67 44.02 -23.06
N GLU A 26 -1.78 44.75 -22.39
CA GLU A 26 -0.97 44.24 -21.28
C GLU A 26 -1.84 44.03 -20.02
N LYS A 27 -2.78 44.95 -19.74
CA LYS A 27 -3.76 44.77 -18.65
C LYS A 27 -4.67 43.55 -18.87
N HIS A 28 -5.07 43.29 -20.11
CA HIS A 28 -5.88 42.12 -20.47
C HIS A 28 -5.06 40.80 -20.39
N ALA A 29 -3.78 40.83 -20.75
CA ALA A 29 -2.89 39.69 -20.61
C ALA A 29 -2.63 39.35 -19.12
N GLU A 30 -2.44 40.36 -18.26
CA GLU A 30 -2.34 40.16 -16.81
C GLU A 30 -3.64 39.65 -16.19
N GLN A 31 -4.81 40.14 -16.63
CA GLN A 31 -6.10 39.61 -16.18
C GLN A 31 -6.31 38.15 -16.61
N LEU A 32 -6.01 37.79 -17.86
CA LEU A 32 -6.08 36.41 -18.33
C LEU A 32 -5.06 35.50 -17.62
N ALA A 33 -3.87 36.01 -17.29
CA ALA A 33 -2.87 35.27 -16.52
C ALA A 33 -3.31 35.08 -15.07
N ALA A 34 -3.93 36.09 -14.46
CA ALA A 34 -4.49 36.01 -13.12
C ALA A 34 -5.71 35.08 -13.05
N GLU A 35 -6.58 35.08 -14.07
CA GLU A 35 -7.71 34.15 -14.19
C GLU A 35 -7.25 32.71 -14.46
N LYS A 36 -6.19 32.52 -15.25
CA LYS A 36 -5.58 31.19 -15.43
C LYS A 36 -4.86 30.71 -14.17
N ALA A 37 -4.21 31.59 -13.43
CA ALA A 37 -3.57 31.28 -12.15
C ALA A 37 -4.61 30.98 -11.06
N SER A 38 -5.73 31.70 -11.01
CA SER A 38 -6.82 31.43 -10.07
C SER A 38 -7.61 30.18 -10.45
N ALA A 39 -7.79 29.90 -11.74
CA ALA A 39 -8.35 28.63 -12.22
C ALA A 39 -7.40 27.43 -11.93
N SER A 40 -6.08 27.62 -12.06
CA SER A 40 -5.07 26.62 -11.71
C SER A 40 -4.99 26.39 -10.19
N ALA A 41 -5.11 27.44 -9.38
CA ALA A 41 -5.13 27.33 -7.93
C ALA A 41 -6.44 26.71 -7.41
N ALA A 42 -7.58 27.04 -8.02
CA ALA A 42 -8.86 26.41 -7.71
C ALA A 42 -8.91 24.94 -8.16
N ALA A 43 -8.30 24.60 -9.32
CA ALA A 43 -8.16 23.22 -9.79
C ALA A 43 -7.19 22.40 -8.92
N GLN A 44 -6.10 23.01 -8.41
CA GLN A 44 -5.20 22.38 -7.44
C GLN A 44 -5.83 22.25 -6.05
N ALA A 45 -6.68 23.18 -5.64
CA ALA A 45 -7.43 23.09 -4.38
C ALA A 45 -8.55 22.04 -4.42
N SER A 46 -9.16 21.79 -5.59
CA SER A 46 -10.15 20.72 -5.78
C SER A 46 -9.55 19.33 -6.01
N ALA A 47 -8.23 19.22 -6.24
CA ALA A 47 -7.55 17.96 -6.53
C ALA A 47 -7.10 17.17 -5.28
N ALA A 48 -7.33 17.67 -4.07
CA ALA A 48 -6.78 17.09 -2.84
C ALA A 48 -7.81 16.81 -1.74
N VAL A 49 -9.09 16.63 -2.08
CA VAL A 49 -10.03 15.98 -1.14
C VAL A 49 -10.02 14.49 -1.47
N VAL A 50 -9.07 13.76 -0.88
CA VAL A 50 -9.08 12.29 -0.95
C VAL A 50 -10.34 11.83 -0.21
N ASP A 51 -11.20 11.07 -0.88
CA ASP A 51 -12.40 10.52 -0.25
C ASP A 51 -11.97 9.65 0.95
N PRO A 52 -12.46 9.91 2.17
CA PRO A 52 -12.16 9.08 3.34
C PRO A 52 -12.40 7.57 3.11
N LYS A 53 -13.35 7.21 2.23
CA LYS A 53 -13.58 5.82 1.84
C LYS A 53 -12.44 5.24 1.00
N GLU A 54 -11.83 6.04 0.14
CA GLU A 54 -10.67 5.63 -0.66
C GLU A 54 -9.44 5.42 0.23
N GLU A 55 -9.23 6.27 1.23
CA GLU A 55 -8.15 6.10 2.22
C GLU A 55 -8.34 4.84 3.06
N GLN A 56 -9.55 4.61 3.57
CA GLN A 56 -9.88 3.39 4.31
C GLN A 56 -9.67 2.14 3.44
N TYR A 57 -10.09 2.17 2.19
CA TYR A 57 -9.90 1.05 1.26
C TYR A 57 -8.41 0.79 1.00
N LYS A 58 -7.60 1.83 0.77
CA LYS A 58 -6.14 1.71 0.62
C LYS A 58 -5.49 1.12 1.88
N ALA A 59 -5.89 1.59 3.05
CA ALA A 59 -5.41 1.06 4.33
C ALA A 59 -5.76 -0.41 4.51
N LYS A 60 -7.00 -0.81 4.19
CA LYS A 60 -7.44 -2.22 4.24
C LYS A 60 -6.68 -3.09 3.26
N ARG A 61 -6.49 -2.66 2.00
CA ARG A 61 -5.66 -3.40 1.02
C ARG A 61 -4.23 -3.58 1.52
N LYS A 62 -3.64 -2.53 2.09
CA LYS A 62 -2.29 -2.62 2.67
C LYS A 62 -2.26 -3.63 3.83
N ALA A 63 -3.18 -3.52 4.78
CA ALA A 63 -3.24 -4.41 5.94
C ALA A 63 -3.44 -5.88 5.52
N LEU A 64 -4.27 -6.14 4.52
CA LEU A 64 -4.47 -7.48 3.99
C LEU A 64 -3.21 -8.01 3.28
N LYS A 65 -2.55 -7.19 2.46
CA LYS A 65 -1.30 -7.56 1.79
C LYS A 65 -0.20 -7.89 2.80
N ASP A 66 -0.02 -7.04 3.80
CA ASP A 66 0.96 -7.25 4.88
C ASP A 66 0.66 -8.55 5.63
N ARG A 67 -0.63 -8.83 5.91
CA ARG A 67 -1.03 -10.05 6.61
C ARG A 67 -0.78 -11.31 5.78
N ALA A 68 -1.14 -11.30 4.50
CA ALA A 68 -0.89 -12.42 3.60
C ALA A 68 0.63 -12.67 3.41
N THR A 69 1.42 -11.60 3.37
CA THR A 69 2.90 -11.67 3.31
C THR A 69 3.45 -12.35 4.57
N ALA A 70 3.00 -11.90 5.75
CA ALA A 70 3.40 -12.51 7.02
C ALA A 70 2.96 -13.99 7.14
N HIS A 71 1.80 -14.34 6.60
CA HIS A 71 1.32 -15.72 6.56
C HIS A 71 2.24 -16.62 5.72
N MET A 72 2.60 -16.18 4.51
CA MET A 72 3.49 -16.96 3.64
C MET A 72 4.89 -17.12 4.25
N ALA A 73 5.43 -16.07 4.86
CA ALA A 73 6.70 -16.16 5.57
C ALA A 73 6.64 -17.13 6.77
N ALA A 74 5.52 -17.16 7.50
CA ALA A 74 5.33 -18.12 8.59
C ALA A 74 5.15 -19.56 8.07
N LEU A 75 4.44 -19.74 6.94
CA LEU A 75 4.31 -21.04 6.28
C LEU A 75 5.67 -21.56 5.82
N GLU A 76 6.49 -20.71 5.20
CA GLU A 76 7.85 -21.05 4.76
C GLU A 76 8.70 -21.57 5.93
N LYS A 77 8.63 -20.93 7.11
CA LYS A 77 9.30 -21.43 8.32
C LYS A 77 8.82 -22.83 8.71
N LEU A 78 7.53 -23.13 8.59
CA LEU A 78 7.03 -24.48 8.87
C LEU A 78 7.59 -25.55 7.92
N TYR A 79 7.88 -25.20 6.66
CA TYR A 79 8.54 -26.09 5.71
C TYR A 79 10.04 -26.29 6.00
N VAL A 80 10.67 -25.39 6.74
CA VAL A 80 12.12 -25.43 7.04
C VAL A 80 12.40 -26.00 8.43
N THR A 81 11.88 -25.35 9.48
CA THR A 81 12.16 -25.68 10.88
C THR A 81 11.02 -26.48 11.49
N GLY A 82 9.79 -25.98 11.34
CA GLY A 82 8.61 -26.64 11.86
C GLY A 82 8.58 -26.76 13.39
N SER A 83 9.23 -25.82 14.10
CA SER A 83 9.32 -25.84 15.56
C SER A 83 7.95 -25.60 16.22
N GLU A 84 7.82 -25.93 17.51
CA GLU A 84 6.59 -25.64 18.26
C GLU A 84 6.29 -24.13 18.32
N ALA A 85 7.34 -23.30 18.41
CA ALA A 85 7.21 -21.85 18.37
C ALA A 85 6.67 -21.37 17.01
N ASP A 86 7.17 -21.91 15.90
CA ASP A 86 6.68 -21.58 14.56
C ASP A 86 5.21 -21.98 14.37
N ARG A 87 4.83 -23.16 14.88
CA ARG A 87 3.43 -23.63 14.85
C ARG A 87 2.51 -22.72 15.66
N THR A 88 2.96 -22.31 16.84
CA THR A 88 2.17 -21.41 17.71
C THR A 88 1.98 -20.06 17.05
N ALA A 89 3.04 -19.48 16.49
CA ALA A 89 2.96 -18.22 15.74
C ALA A 89 2.06 -18.37 14.49
N PHE A 90 2.11 -19.51 13.80
CA PHE A 90 1.29 -19.74 12.61
C PHE A 90 -0.21 -19.82 12.92
N ARG A 91 -0.59 -20.32 14.10
CA ARG A 91 -1.99 -20.35 14.54
C ARG A 91 -2.64 -18.97 14.58
N GLU A 92 -1.85 -17.90 14.79
CA GLU A 92 -2.38 -16.55 14.78
C GLU A 92 -2.94 -16.12 13.41
N PHE A 93 -2.62 -16.80 12.32
CA PHE A 93 -3.24 -16.45 11.04
C PHE A 93 -4.69 -16.92 10.94
N PHE A 94 -5.20 -17.69 11.90
CA PHE A 94 -6.53 -18.29 11.87
C PHE A 94 -7.46 -17.68 12.93
N PRO A 95 -8.78 -17.76 12.75
CA PRO A 95 -9.74 -17.35 13.78
C PRO A 95 -9.55 -18.17 15.07
N PRO A 96 -9.63 -17.55 16.26
CA PRO A 96 -9.56 -18.24 17.56
C PRO A 96 -10.89 -18.96 17.85
N THR A 97 -11.20 -19.93 16.99
CA THR A 97 -12.38 -20.78 16.99
C THR A 97 -11.91 -22.21 16.86
N LYS A 98 -12.71 -23.20 17.28
CA LYS A 98 -12.32 -24.61 17.17
C LYS A 98 -11.99 -25.00 15.73
N GLU A 99 -12.76 -24.48 14.79
CA GLU A 99 -12.58 -24.71 13.35
C GLU A 99 -11.29 -24.07 12.84
N GLY A 100 -11.02 -22.82 13.23
CA GLY A 100 -9.79 -22.11 12.85
C GLY A 100 -8.52 -22.73 13.47
N GLU A 101 -8.58 -23.15 14.74
CA GLU A 101 -7.49 -23.87 15.40
C GLU A 101 -7.22 -25.21 14.73
N LYS A 102 -8.28 -25.94 14.36
CA LYS A 102 -8.17 -27.19 13.61
C LYS A 102 -7.51 -26.95 12.24
N GLU A 103 -7.96 -25.95 11.49
CA GLU A 103 -7.38 -25.63 10.18
C GLU A 103 -5.91 -25.22 10.28
N ALA A 104 -5.55 -24.43 11.31
CA ALA A 104 -4.18 -24.07 11.59
C ALA A 104 -3.29 -25.30 11.85
N ASP A 105 -3.79 -26.24 12.64
CA ASP A 105 -3.09 -27.47 12.98
C ASP A 105 -2.95 -28.41 11.78
N ASP A 106 -4.02 -28.59 11.00
CA ASP A 106 -4.00 -29.41 9.79
C ASP A 106 -3.02 -28.84 8.76
N THR A 107 -3.06 -27.52 8.53
CA THR A 107 -2.12 -26.84 7.62
C THR A 107 -0.68 -26.97 8.11
N SER A 108 -0.44 -26.81 9.41
CA SER A 108 0.90 -26.94 9.99
C SER A 108 1.44 -28.36 9.85
N LYS A 109 0.58 -29.37 10.06
CA LYS A 109 0.93 -30.78 9.88
C LYS A 109 1.20 -31.10 8.41
N GLU A 110 0.37 -30.61 7.49
CA GLU A 110 0.56 -30.79 6.05
C GLU A 110 1.93 -30.24 5.60
N ALA A 111 2.28 -29.02 6.01
CA ALA A 111 3.57 -28.40 5.70
C ALA A 111 4.74 -29.25 6.22
N LEU A 112 4.67 -29.71 7.47
CA LEU A 112 5.67 -30.57 8.10
C LEU A 112 5.83 -31.93 7.39
N VAL A 113 4.72 -32.56 7.03
CA VAL A 113 4.71 -33.85 6.34
C VAL A 113 5.25 -33.68 4.92
N ALA A 114 4.86 -32.63 4.21
CA ALA A 114 5.36 -32.33 2.87
C ALA A 114 6.87 -32.07 2.90
N ALA A 115 7.35 -31.28 3.85
CA ALA A 115 8.78 -31.03 4.04
C ALA A 115 9.57 -32.31 4.31
N LYS A 116 9.12 -33.15 5.25
CA LYS A 116 9.84 -34.37 5.65
C LYS A 116 9.77 -35.48 4.61
N ASN A 117 8.58 -35.77 4.08
CA ASN A 117 8.36 -36.97 3.26
C ASN A 117 8.63 -36.74 1.78
N THR A 118 8.34 -35.54 1.27
CA THR A 118 8.48 -35.23 -0.16
C THR A 118 9.63 -34.28 -0.46
N LYS A 119 10.39 -33.90 0.57
CA LYS A 119 11.43 -32.85 0.50
C LYS A 119 10.88 -31.57 -0.12
N MET A 120 9.62 -31.26 0.18
CA MET A 120 8.97 -30.07 -0.35
C MET A 120 9.55 -28.83 0.33
N SER A 121 9.84 -27.79 -0.44
CA SER A 121 10.20 -26.48 0.09
C SER A 121 9.60 -25.38 -0.75
N ILE A 122 9.24 -24.28 -0.12
CA ILE A 122 8.83 -23.06 -0.82
C ILE A 122 10.12 -22.34 -1.25
N LYS A 123 10.26 -22.07 -2.55
CA LYS A 123 11.42 -21.35 -3.13
C LYS A 123 11.15 -19.88 -3.33
N LYS A 124 9.95 -19.59 -3.79
CA LYS A 124 9.49 -18.23 -4.09
C LYS A 124 7.99 -18.18 -3.93
N TRP A 125 7.48 -17.04 -3.50
CA TRP A 125 6.05 -16.77 -3.50
C TRP A 125 5.78 -15.30 -3.79
N GLU A 126 4.61 -15.02 -4.35
CA GLU A 126 4.18 -13.68 -4.71
C GLU A 126 2.66 -13.57 -4.60
N ILE A 127 2.20 -12.48 -3.98
CA ILE A 127 0.77 -12.11 -3.96
C ILE A 127 0.47 -11.44 -5.30
N GLN A 128 -0.24 -12.14 -6.19
CA GLN A 128 -0.57 -11.69 -7.53
C GLN A 128 -1.74 -10.71 -7.53
N ASP A 129 -2.78 -11.02 -6.76
CA ASP A 129 -3.99 -10.23 -6.69
C ASP A 129 -4.56 -10.20 -5.27
N LEU A 130 -5.31 -9.13 -5.00
CA LEU A 130 -5.95 -8.88 -3.72
C LEU A 130 -7.28 -8.18 -3.97
N ASN A 131 -8.38 -8.84 -3.62
CA ASN A 131 -9.73 -8.29 -3.80
C ASN A 131 -10.48 -8.23 -2.48
N PHE A 132 -11.51 -7.40 -2.44
CA PHE A 132 -12.46 -7.33 -1.33
C PHE A 132 -13.87 -7.58 -1.83
N ASP A 133 -14.72 -8.11 -0.96
CA ASP A 133 -16.16 -8.07 -1.16
C ASP A 133 -16.69 -6.63 -1.14
N ALA A 134 -17.91 -6.42 -1.61
CA ALA A 134 -18.53 -5.10 -1.65
C ALA A 134 -18.63 -4.45 -0.25
N ALA A 135 -18.74 -5.27 0.80
CA ALA A 135 -18.77 -4.82 2.19
C ALA A 135 -17.37 -4.53 2.78
N GLN A 136 -16.29 -4.87 2.06
CA GLN A 136 -14.90 -4.78 2.51
C GLN A 136 -14.64 -5.44 3.87
N THR A 137 -15.36 -6.54 4.15
CA THR A 137 -15.23 -7.36 5.36
C THR A 137 -14.45 -8.64 5.10
N THR A 138 -14.48 -9.10 3.85
CA THR A 138 -13.81 -10.30 3.40
C THR A 138 -12.87 -9.94 2.26
N GLY A 139 -11.59 -10.26 2.44
CA GLY A 139 -10.58 -10.15 1.42
C GLY A 139 -10.25 -11.50 0.79
N THR A 140 -9.80 -11.49 -0.46
CA THR A 140 -9.24 -12.67 -1.12
C THR A 140 -7.86 -12.34 -1.65
N THR A 141 -6.90 -13.24 -1.49
CA THR A 141 -5.57 -13.11 -2.09
C THR A 141 -5.26 -14.30 -2.97
N ASP A 142 -4.76 -14.02 -4.18
CA ASP A 142 -4.22 -15.03 -5.07
C ASP A 142 -2.69 -15.02 -4.91
N ILE A 143 -2.12 -16.16 -4.49
CA ILE A 143 -0.71 -16.29 -4.15
C ILE A 143 -0.08 -17.34 -5.06
N SER A 144 0.85 -16.93 -5.91
CA SER A 144 1.70 -17.85 -6.67
C SER A 144 2.84 -18.33 -5.78
N VAL A 145 3.13 -19.62 -5.79
CA VAL A 145 4.17 -20.25 -5.00
C VAL A 145 4.93 -21.22 -5.91
N GLU A 146 6.24 -21.02 -6.00
CA GLU A 146 7.16 -21.98 -6.57
C GLU A 146 7.63 -22.92 -5.45
N GLU A 147 7.31 -24.19 -5.59
CA GLU A 147 7.63 -25.24 -4.63
C GLU A 147 8.60 -26.22 -5.30
N GLN A 148 9.69 -26.56 -4.61
CA GLN A 148 10.54 -27.66 -5.04
C GLN A 148 10.08 -28.95 -4.35
N GLN A 149 9.76 -29.99 -5.11
CA GLN A 149 9.38 -31.30 -4.61
C GLN A 149 10.27 -32.37 -5.27
N ALA A 150 11.00 -33.14 -4.47
CA ALA A 150 11.90 -34.20 -4.95
C ALA A 150 12.87 -33.78 -6.08
N GLY A 151 13.31 -32.52 -6.11
CA GLY A 151 14.24 -32.00 -7.12
C GLY A 151 13.59 -31.37 -8.35
N ALA A 152 12.26 -31.45 -8.49
CA ALA A 152 11.50 -30.76 -9.52
C ALA A 152 10.80 -29.53 -8.95
N ASN A 153 10.71 -28.45 -9.74
CA ASN A 153 9.93 -27.28 -9.38
C ASN A 153 8.49 -27.44 -9.88
N ARG A 154 7.53 -27.08 -9.03
CA ARG A 154 6.11 -26.97 -9.36
C ARG A 154 5.63 -25.60 -8.96
N CYS A 155 4.78 -25.00 -9.77
CA CYS A 155 4.21 -23.70 -9.47
C CYS A 155 2.73 -23.86 -9.16
N VAL A 156 2.30 -23.34 -8.03
CA VAL A 156 0.95 -23.48 -7.51
C VAL A 156 0.40 -22.09 -7.24
N VAL A 157 -0.83 -21.83 -7.67
CA VAL A 157 -1.56 -20.62 -7.27
C VAL A 157 -2.59 -21.01 -6.22
N TYR A 158 -2.48 -20.42 -5.04
CA TYR A 158 -3.42 -20.56 -3.93
C TYR A 158 -4.39 -19.38 -3.92
N LYS A 159 -5.67 -19.67 -3.69
CA LYS A 159 -6.66 -18.63 -3.38
C LYS A 159 -7.06 -18.72 -1.91
N LEU A 160 -6.73 -17.67 -1.16
CA LEU A 160 -6.97 -17.60 0.28
C LEU A 160 -8.03 -16.55 0.59
N ASP A 161 -8.98 -16.92 1.44
CA ASP A 161 -9.98 -16.02 1.98
C ASP A 161 -9.58 -15.51 3.36
N TRP A 162 -9.81 -14.22 3.57
CA TRP A 162 -9.46 -13.50 4.77
C TRP A 162 -10.66 -12.75 5.30
N LYS A 163 -10.89 -12.81 6.61
CA LYS A 163 -11.90 -12.01 7.28
C LYS A 163 -11.25 -11.06 8.26
N GLU A 164 -11.66 -9.80 8.25
CA GLU A 164 -11.24 -8.85 9.28
C GLU A 164 -11.91 -9.19 10.61
N LEU A 165 -11.12 -9.58 11.61
CA LEU A 165 -11.56 -9.92 12.96
C LEU A 165 -10.72 -9.14 13.97
N SER A 166 -11.39 -8.31 14.78
CA SER A 166 -10.73 -7.50 15.83
C SER A 166 -9.54 -6.67 15.31
N GLY A 167 -9.69 -6.06 14.13
CA GLY A 167 -8.66 -5.20 13.52
C GLY A 167 -7.50 -5.94 12.82
N SER A 168 -7.60 -7.25 12.63
CA SER A 168 -6.61 -8.03 11.89
C SER A 168 -7.26 -9.04 10.95
N PHE A 169 -6.68 -9.24 9.77
CA PHE A 169 -7.13 -10.27 8.85
C PHE A 169 -6.74 -11.66 9.36
N ARG A 170 -7.73 -12.57 9.39
CA ARG A 170 -7.57 -13.98 9.69
C ARG A 170 -7.98 -14.80 8.47
N ARG A 171 -7.18 -15.80 8.10
CA ARG A 171 -7.47 -16.76 7.04
C ARG A 171 -8.63 -17.64 7.48
N VAL A 172 -9.71 -17.62 6.71
CA VAL A 172 -10.95 -18.37 7.04
C VAL A 172 -11.19 -19.55 6.11
N ALA A 173 -10.54 -19.57 4.94
CA ALA A 173 -10.60 -20.69 4.01
C ALA A 173 -9.45 -20.64 3.01
N ARG A 174 -9.09 -21.82 2.50
CA ARG A 174 -8.42 -22.00 1.21
C ARG A 174 -9.49 -22.41 0.21
N ARG A 175 -9.83 -21.55 -0.76
CA ARG A 175 -10.88 -21.85 -1.73
C ARG A 175 -10.42 -22.80 -2.82
N ASP A 176 -9.19 -22.63 -3.28
CA ASP A 176 -8.71 -23.28 -4.48
C ASP A 176 -7.20 -23.41 -4.49
N PHE A 177 -6.69 -24.39 -5.22
CA PHE A 177 -5.32 -24.41 -5.70
C PHE A 177 -5.25 -24.98 -7.11
N ARG A 178 -4.44 -24.36 -7.95
CA ARG A 178 -4.16 -24.86 -9.30
C ARG A 178 -2.67 -24.99 -9.51
N ILE A 179 -2.27 -26.09 -10.13
CA ILE A 179 -0.90 -26.28 -10.61
C ILE A 179 -0.79 -25.55 -11.95
N VAL A 180 0.20 -24.68 -12.07
CA VAL A 180 0.51 -23.92 -13.28
C VAL A 180 1.95 -24.23 -13.72
N PRO A 181 2.27 -24.07 -15.01
CA PRO A 181 3.66 -24.12 -15.45
C PRO A 181 4.51 -23.11 -14.68
N CYS A 182 5.73 -23.49 -14.31
CA CYS A 182 6.71 -22.53 -13.83
C CYS A 182 7.22 -21.70 -15.01
N GLY A 183 7.13 -20.38 -14.87
CA GLY A 183 7.59 -19.41 -15.87
C GLY A 183 9.08 -19.12 -15.79
#